data_AF-A0A6G1HV83-F1
#
_entry.id   AF-A0A6G1HV83-F1
#
_cell.length_a   1.000
_cell.length_b   1.000
_cell.length_c   1.000
_cell.angle_alpha   90.00
_cell.angle_beta   90.00
_cell.angle_gamma   90.00
#
_symmetry.space_group_name_H-M   'P 1'
#
loop_
_entity.id
_entity.type
_entity.pdbx_description
1 polymer ?
#
loop_
_entity_poly.entity_id
_entity_poly.type
_entity_poly.pdbx_seq_one_letter_code
_entity_poly.pdbx_strand_id
1 'polypeptide(L)'
;MKFGHIYREELERSFPAQWAASAISYNQLKKCIKRVQRELSALGLDAHTLKQLLETAEAQQKARDSEAAAERAKNEAAPEGSRQCADDEHRPLRYRFADAGPAVVPQLLFLVDEATGAPLDAQLAPETRSLLHRLALEAQLTDLRITPDSPPDSPADSSPRRSIASSSLPPTERSNSDASNVPPNPDSSNDPSPPHSSSSPPTDPSNPSSHPPPTRVIAIPLTSDGEFFTRLQTELFALHSLQETEQARLSTTITSIGTLISRVTDPRTGKAAQHDLVRWRRIFEIYLDSRVFFSATERARGPNDAHKAGEAWSRFGALVAADGGVWKKRESEAAMRGFVEINEGLLRHLRFQELNQTAVGKILKKFDKRTALGASSSLPPLASPASFSASFAKALSAQVSSQIVARVPQLDDYLCPVCFTLAYRPVRLRCKHIFCIRCAIIMQREGRDRCPLCRGHTVLSADSDCIDPNLTKFLRRYFPDEAREKQKANERAAAIDQFGERFVDAKCVVM
;
A
#
# COMPACT_ATOMS: atom_id res chain seq x y z
N MET A 1 -20.48 -6.46 22.88
CA MET A 1 -20.29 -5.04 22.45
C MET A 1 -18.91 -4.43 22.78
N LYS A 2 -17.92 -5.19 23.28
CA LYS A 2 -16.78 -4.65 24.07
C LYS A 2 -15.70 -3.84 23.29
N PHE A 3 -15.43 -4.13 22.01
CA PHE A 3 -14.24 -3.57 21.31
C PHE A 3 -14.11 -2.03 21.35
N GLY A 4 -15.22 -1.29 21.20
CA GLY A 4 -15.18 0.18 21.22
C GLY A 4 -14.90 0.81 22.59
N HIS A 5 -14.92 0.02 23.68
CA HIS A 5 -14.43 0.45 24.99
C HIS A 5 -12.93 0.15 25.09
N ILE A 6 -12.57 -1.12 24.90
CA ILE A 6 -11.20 -1.65 24.96
C ILE A 6 -10.25 -0.85 24.07
N TYR A 7 -10.67 -0.47 22.86
CA TYR A 7 -9.88 0.35 21.94
C TYR A 7 -9.54 1.74 22.50
N ARG A 8 -10.48 2.41 23.18
CA ARG A 8 -10.23 3.71 23.83
C ARG A 8 -9.35 3.53 25.07
N GLU A 9 -9.69 2.56 25.90
CA GLU A 9 -8.99 2.21 27.14
C GLU A 9 -7.51 1.87 26.87
N GLU A 10 -7.23 1.16 25.77
CA GLU A 10 -5.87 0.89 25.31
C GLU A 10 -5.16 2.14 24.77
N LEU A 11 -5.87 3.02 24.04
CA LEU A 11 -5.32 4.30 23.58
C LEU A 11 -4.92 5.22 24.74
N GLU A 12 -5.80 5.35 25.74
CA GLU A 12 -5.61 6.21 26.92
C GLU A 12 -4.55 5.65 27.89
N ARG A 13 -4.36 4.32 27.94
CA ARG A 13 -3.39 3.67 28.82
C ARG A 13 -1.98 3.58 28.21
N SER A 14 -1.86 3.27 26.92
CA SER A 14 -0.61 2.77 26.34
C SER A 14 0.11 3.77 25.42
N PHE A 15 -0.47 4.94 25.15
CA PHE A 15 0.05 5.92 24.18
C PHE A 15 -0.05 7.36 24.69
N PRO A 16 0.79 8.30 24.19
CA PRO A 16 0.69 9.71 24.54
C PRO A 16 -0.66 10.31 24.15
N ALA A 17 -1.16 11.29 24.91
CA ALA A 17 -2.43 11.96 24.63
C ALA A 17 -2.51 12.55 23.21
N GLN A 18 -1.40 13.07 22.68
CA GLN A 18 -1.33 13.59 21.30
C GLN A 18 -1.50 12.48 20.24
N TRP A 19 -1.07 11.24 20.51
CA TRP A 19 -1.32 10.10 19.63
C TRP A 19 -2.78 9.63 19.73
N ALA A 20 -3.32 9.57 20.95
CA ALA A 20 -4.72 9.20 21.19
C ALA A 20 -5.72 10.20 20.55
N ALA A 21 -5.36 11.48 20.50
CA ALA A 21 -6.15 12.52 19.81
C ALA A 21 -6.20 12.36 18.28
N SER A 22 -5.11 11.87 17.66
CA SER A 22 -5.03 11.59 16.22
C SER A 22 -5.53 10.18 15.83
N ALA A 23 -6.03 9.39 16.78
CA ALA A 23 -6.49 8.02 16.52
C ALA A 23 -7.93 7.96 15.97
N ILE A 24 -8.26 6.87 15.27
CA ILE A 24 -9.59 6.66 14.65
C ILE A 24 -10.72 6.76 15.68
N SER A 25 -11.72 7.62 15.43
CA SER A 25 -12.82 7.91 16.36
C SER A 25 -13.92 6.83 16.32
N TYR A 26 -13.55 5.56 16.50
CA TYR A 26 -14.39 4.37 16.27
C TYR A 26 -15.84 4.48 16.78
N ASN A 27 -16.07 5.11 17.94
CA ASN A 27 -17.40 5.31 18.51
C ASN A 27 -18.21 6.46 17.90
N GLN A 28 -17.57 7.48 17.33
CA GLN A 28 -18.21 8.58 16.58
C GLN A 28 -18.51 8.12 15.14
N LEU A 29 -17.57 7.49 14.45
CA LEU A 29 -17.82 6.83 13.15
C LEU A 29 -18.98 5.81 13.24
N LYS A 30 -19.06 5.03 14.32
CA LYS A 30 -20.20 4.13 14.60
C LYS A 30 -21.55 4.85 14.78
N LYS A 31 -21.57 6.14 15.16
CA LYS A 31 -22.78 6.99 15.15
C LYS A 31 -23.13 7.43 13.72
N CYS A 32 -22.14 7.79 12.89
CA CYS A 32 -22.36 8.12 11.48
C CYS A 32 -22.95 6.93 10.70
N ILE A 33 -22.47 5.69 10.90
CA ILE A 33 -23.10 4.49 10.28
C ILE A 33 -24.58 4.32 10.71
N LYS A 34 -24.98 4.78 11.91
CA LYS A 34 -26.40 4.82 12.33
C LYS A 34 -27.20 5.98 11.71
N ARG A 35 -26.55 6.96 11.08
CA ARG A 35 -27.19 7.98 10.22
C ARG A 35 -27.39 7.40 8.82
N VAL A 36 -26.31 6.92 8.19
CA VAL A 36 -26.35 6.26 6.86
C VAL A 36 -27.41 5.17 6.80
N GLN A 37 -27.47 4.26 7.77
CA GLN A 37 -28.49 3.20 7.79
C GLN A 37 -29.93 3.75 7.80
N ARG A 38 -30.20 4.86 8.51
CA ARG A 38 -31.56 5.46 8.57
C ARG A 38 -31.90 6.28 7.34
N GLU A 39 -30.90 6.95 6.76
CA GLU A 39 -31.04 7.64 5.47
C GLU A 39 -31.38 6.62 4.37
N LEU A 40 -30.58 5.56 4.22
CA LEU A 40 -30.85 4.45 3.32
C LEU A 40 -32.24 3.82 3.52
N SER A 41 -32.64 3.51 4.76
CA SER A 41 -34.00 3.01 5.04
C SER A 41 -35.10 4.01 4.71
N ALA A 42 -34.87 5.33 4.84
CA ALA A 42 -35.84 6.36 4.47
C ALA A 42 -35.96 6.58 2.95
N LEU A 43 -34.98 6.12 2.16
CA LEU A 43 -35.07 6.02 0.70
C LEU A 43 -35.75 4.71 0.24
N GLY A 44 -36.13 3.81 1.16
CA GLY A 44 -36.54 2.44 0.87
C GLY A 44 -35.39 1.51 0.41
N LEU A 45 -34.15 2.01 0.43
CA LEU A 45 -32.94 1.28 0.06
C LEU A 45 -32.32 0.63 1.31
N ASP A 46 -33.08 -0.23 1.99
CA ASP A 46 -32.58 -0.92 3.18
C ASP A 46 -31.45 -1.92 2.85
N ALA A 47 -30.74 -2.40 3.87
CA ALA A 47 -29.60 -3.31 3.68
C ALA A 47 -29.98 -4.70 3.14
N HIS A 48 -31.24 -5.13 3.24
CA HIS A 48 -31.74 -6.32 2.56
C HIS A 48 -31.97 -6.03 1.07
N THR A 49 -32.74 -4.97 0.77
CA THR A 49 -33.09 -4.54 -0.59
C THR A 49 -31.84 -4.21 -1.42
N LEU A 50 -30.91 -3.42 -0.88
CA LEU A 50 -29.64 -3.12 -1.55
C LEU A 50 -28.80 -4.37 -1.82
N LYS A 51 -28.80 -5.35 -0.91
CA LYS A 51 -28.10 -6.62 -1.14
C LYS A 51 -28.74 -7.41 -2.27
N GLN A 52 -30.07 -7.50 -2.31
CA GLN A 52 -30.79 -8.18 -3.39
C GLN A 52 -30.54 -7.50 -4.74
N LEU A 53 -30.64 -6.17 -4.82
CA LEU A 53 -30.38 -5.40 -6.06
C LEU A 53 -28.94 -5.54 -6.56
N LEU A 54 -27.95 -5.63 -5.66
CA LEU A 54 -26.56 -5.90 -6.04
C LEU A 54 -26.37 -7.35 -6.52
N GLU A 55 -27.04 -8.33 -5.90
CA GLU A 55 -26.97 -9.74 -6.30
C GLU A 55 -27.72 -10.03 -7.61
N THR A 56 -28.86 -9.37 -7.88
CA THR A 56 -29.56 -9.45 -9.18
C THR A 56 -28.73 -8.80 -10.29
N ALA A 57 -28.15 -7.62 -10.04
CA ALA A 57 -27.25 -6.95 -10.98
C ALA A 57 -26.03 -7.83 -11.34
N GLU A 58 -25.45 -8.54 -10.37
CA GLU A 58 -24.35 -9.48 -10.65
C GLU A 58 -24.78 -10.74 -11.40
N ALA A 59 -25.98 -11.26 -11.15
CA ALA A 59 -26.50 -12.40 -11.89
C ALA A 59 -26.80 -12.03 -13.35
N GLN A 60 -27.43 -10.86 -13.57
CA GLN A 60 -27.71 -10.32 -14.91
C GLN A 60 -26.43 -10.04 -15.70
N GLN A 61 -25.40 -9.46 -15.07
CA GLN A 61 -24.12 -9.22 -15.75
C GLN A 61 -23.44 -10.54 -16.14
N LYS A 62 -23.35 -11.52 -15.22
CA LYS A 62 -22.75 -12.84 -15.51
C LYS A 62 -23.48 -13.59 -16.63
N ALA A 63 -24.80 -13.43 -16.73
CA ALA A 63 -25.58 -13.95 -17.87
C ALA A 63 -25.15 -13.29 -19.19
N ARG A 64 -25.19 -11.94 -19.26
CA ARG A 64 -24.77 -11.16 -20.44
C ARG A 64 -23.33 -11.45 -20.85
N ASP A 65 -22.41 -11.55 -19.90
CA ASP A 65 -21.00 -11.89 -20.15
C ASP A 65 -20.87 -13.27 -20.78
N SER A 66 -21.67 -14.25 -20.33
CA SER A 66 -21.67 -15.62 -20.87
C SER A 66 -22.31 -15.70 -22.26
N GLU A 67 -23.36 -14.91 -22.53
CA GLU A 67 -24.01 -14.80 -23.83
C GLU A 67 -23.08 -14.12 -24.84
N ALA A 68 -22.47 -12.99 -24.47
CA ALA A 68 -21.49 -12.28 -25.30
C ALA A 68 -20.21 -13.11 -25.54
N ALA A 69 -19.81 -13.95 -24.58
CA ALA A 69 -18.73 -14.92 -24.80
C ALA A 69 -19.15 -16.03 -25.79
N ALA A 70 -20.39 -16.53 -25.70
CA ALA A 70 -20.93 -17.55 -26.60
C ALA A 70 -21.21 -17.02 -28.02
N GLU A 71 -21.44 -15.71 -28.20
CA GLU A 71 -21.47 -15.07 -29.52
C GLU A 71 -20.07 -14.82 -30.09
N ARG A 72 -19.12 -14.33 -29.27
CA ARG A 72 -17.72 -14.16 -29.69
C ARG A 72 -17.06 -15.50 -30.06
N ALA A 73 -17.49 -16.60 -29.46
CA ALA A 73 -17.09 -17.96 -29.84
C ALA A 73 -17.69 -18.47 -31.17
N LYS A 74 -18.63 -17.74 -31.78
CA LYS A 74 -19.21 -18.05 -33.10
C LYS A 74 -18.68 -17.15 -34.22
N ASN A 75 -18.18 -15.96 -33.88
CA ASN A 75 -17.71 -14.95 -34.83
C ASN A 75 -16.17 -14.83 -34.82
N GLU A 76 -15.48 -15.70 -35.58
CA GLU A 76 -14.02 -15.66 -35.76
C GLU A 76 -13.56 -14.45 -36.62
N ALA A 77 -13.53 -13.23 -36.05
CA ALA A 77 -12.58 -12.16 -36.43
C ALA A 77 -12.77 -10.86 -35.60
N ALA A 78 -12.06 -10.72 -34.48
CA ALA A 78 -11.77 -9.41 -33.88
C ALA A 78 -10.48 -9.48 -33.03
N PRO A 79 -9.54 -8.52 -33.12
CA PRO A 79 -8.28 -8.58 -32.40
C PRO A 79 -8.42 -8.24 -30.91
N GLU A 80 -7.64 -8.89 -30.05
CA GLU A 80 -7.65 -8.63 -28.61
C GLU A 80 -6.87 -7.36 -28.24
N GLY A 81 -7.57 -6.26 -28.00
CA GLY A 81 -7.01 -5.02 -27.46
C GLY A 81 -8.09 -4.18 -26.75
N SER A 82 -7.73 -3.58 -25.60
CA SER A 82 -8.61 -2.76 -24.72
C SER A 82 -9.83 -3.48 -24.11
N ARG A 83 -9.58 -4.41 -23.18
CA ARG A 83 -10.61 -5.25 -22.52
C ARG A 83 -10.70 -5.03 -21.00
N GLN A 84 -10.53 -3.77 -20.56
CA GLN A 84 -10.37 -3.42 -19.13
C GLN A 84 -11.17 -2.20 -18.63
N CYS A 85 -11.92 -1.50 -19.50
CA CYS A 85 -12.52 -0.19 -19.16
C CYS A 85 -14.03 -0.03 -19.48
N ALA A 86 -14.65 -0.93 -20.26
CA ALA A 86 -16.04 -0.75 -20.73
C ALA A 86 -17.09 -1.53 -19.93
N ASP A 87 -16.69 -2.60 -19.23
CA ASP A 87 -17.63 -3.59 -18.68
C ASP A 87 -18.33 -3.15 -17.37
N ASP A 88 -17.92 -2.02 -16.77
CA ASP A 88 -18.44 -1.49 -15.48
C ASP A 88 -19.40 -0.28 -15.66
N GLU A 89 -19.87 -0.05 -16.90
CA GLU A 89 -20.77 1.06 -17.28
C GLU A 89 -22.24 0.64 -17.38
N HIS A 90 -22.53 -0.64 -17.63
CA HIS A 90 -23.87 -1.19 -17.88
C HIS A 90 -24.56 -1.81 -16.64
N ARG A 91 -24.02 -1.57 -15.43
CA ARG A 91 -24.50 -2.16 -14.17
C ARG A 91 -25.63 -1.33 -13.55
N PRO A 92 -26.84 -1.89 -13.30
CA PRO A 92 -28.01 -1.10 -12.90
C PRO A 92 -27.92 -0.43 -11.52
N LEU A 93 -27.07 -0.97 -10.63
CA LEU A 93 -26.72 -0.38 -9.34
C LEU A 93 -25.22 -0.51 -9.10
N ARG A 94 -24.53 0.60 -8.81
CA ARG A 94 -23.08 0.65 -8.56
C ARG A 94 -22.78 1.61 -7.41
N TYR A 95 -21.90 1.21 -6.49
CA TYR A 95 -21.38 2.08 -5.44
C TYR A 95 -19.87 2.26 -5.66
N ARG A 96 -19.44 3.51 -5.88
CA ARG A 96 -18.03 3.86 -6.13
C ARG A 96 -17.64 5.12 -5.38
N PHE A 97 -16.35 5.43 -5.40
CA PHE A 97 -15.86 6.75 -5.04
C PHE A 97 -15.57 7.55 -6.33
N ALA A 98 -15.67 8.87 -6.26
CA ALA A 98 -15.37 9.74 -7.41
C ALA A 98 -13.85 9.86 -7.62
N ASP A 99 -13.40 9.74 -8.86
CA ASP A 99 -11.98 9.85 -9.25
C ASP A 99 -11.46 11.31 -9.28
N ALA A 100 -12.27 12.25 -8.79
CA ALA A 100 -12.05 13.70 -8.85
C ALA A 100 -11.07 14.19 -7.76
N GLY A 101 -9.82 13.72 -7.82
CA GLY A 101 -8.73 14.19 -6.97
C GLY A 101 -8.61 13.46 -5.63
N PRO A 102 -8.04 14.09 -4.59
CA PRO A 102 -7.68 13.41 -3.35
C PRO A 102 -8.85 13.13 -2.40
N ALA A 103 -10.05 13.66 -2.65
CA ALA A 103 -11.20 13.54 -1.74
C ALA A 103 -11.99 12.25 -1.97
N VAL A 104 -12.23 11.48 -0.91
CA VAL A 104 -13.00 10.22 -0.94
C VAL A 104 -14.49 10.54 -0.90
N VAL A 105 -15.03 10.96 -2.05
CA VAL A 105 -16.46 11.29 -2.21
C VAL A 105 -17.23 10.03 -2.64
N PRO A 106 -18.10 9.45 -1.78
CA PRO A 106 -18.91 8.30 -2.15
C PRO A 106 -20.01 8.68 -3.14
N GLN A 107 -20.33 7.77 -4.05
CA GLN A 107 -21.40 7.91 -5.04
C GLN A 107 -22.18 6.61 -5.15
N LEU A 108 -23.48 6.66 -4.82
CA LEU A 108 -24.42 5.59 -5.12
C LEU A 108 -25.09 5.90 -6.47
N LEU A 109 -24.90 5.01 -7.44
CA LEU A 109 -25.25 5.22 -8.84
C LEU A 109 -26.31 4.21 -9.29
N PHE A 110 -27.34 4.69 -9.97
CA PHE A 110 -28.39 3.88 -10.60
C PHE A 110 -28.41 4.12 -12.11
N LEU A 111 -28.64 3.08 -12.92
CA LEU A 111 -29.02 3.26 -14.33
C LEU A 111 -30.52 3.46 -14.47
N VAL A 112 -30.87 4.40 -15.33
CA VAL A 112 -32.22 4.91 -15.56
C VAL A 112 -32.45 4.99 -17.06
N ASP A 113 -33.64 4.57 -17.49
CA ASP A 113 -34.08 4.66 -18.89
C ASP A 113 -34.25 6.13 -19.30
N GLU A 114 -33.64 6.53 -20.42
CA GLU A 114 -33.59 7.94 -20.85
C GLU A 114 -34.93 8.47 -21.37
N ALA A 115 -35.83 7.60 -21.85
CA ALA A 115 -37.14 7.99 -22.37
C ALA A 115 -38.19 8.19 -21.26
N THR A 116 -38.08 7.44 -20.16
CA THR A 116 -39.11 7.38 -19.10
C THR A 116 -38.64 7.93 -17.75
N GLY A 117 -37.33 8.03 -17.51
CA GLY A 117 -36.80 8.41 -16.19
C GLY A 117 -37.08 7.35 -15.12
N ALA A 118 -37.37 6.12 -15.52
CA ALA A 118 -37.61 5.00 -14.63
C ALA A 118 -36.31 4.22 -14.35
N PRO A 119 -36.00 3.85 -13.09
CA PRO A 119 -34.85 3.02 -12.78
C PRO A 119 -35.05 1.61 -13.37
N LEU A 120 -34.00 1.05 -13.97
CA LEU A 120 -34.04 -0.17 -14.79
C LEU A 120 -34.19 -1.49 -13.98
N ASP A 121 -34.80 -1.46 -12.78
CA ASP A 121 -35.04 -2.65 -11.95
C ASP A 121 -36.51 -2.78 -11.50
N ALA A 122 -37.08 -3.95 -11.79
CA ALA A 122 -38.46 -4.33 -11.50
C ALA A 122 -38.75 -4.61 -10.01
N GLN A 123 -37.75 -4.65 -9.12
CA GLN A 123 -37.94 -5.01 -7.70
C GLN A 123 -37.96 -3.82 -6.71
N LEU A 124 -37.73 -2.58 -7.16
CA LEU A 124 -37.77 -1.39 -6.31
C LEU A 124 -39.18 -1.09 -5.76
N ALA A 125 -39.27 -0.60 -4.52
CA ALA A 125 -40.54 -0.18 -3.92
C ALA A 125 -41.15 1.03 -4.66
N PRO A 126 -42.50 1.18 -4.73
CA PRO A 126 -43.13 2.30 -5.44
C PRO A 126 -42.69 3.68 -4.94
N GLU A 127 -42.51 3.84 -3.63
CA GLU A 127 -41.99 5.05 -3.00
C GLU A 127 -40.56 5.36 -3.46
N THR A 128 -39.67 4.36 -3.46
CA THR A 128 -38.30 4.48 -3.96
C THR A 128 -38.27 4.82 -5.45
N ARG A 129 -39.16 4.25 -6.28
CA ARG A 129 -39.28 4.61 -7.71
C ARG A 129 -39.70 6.07 -7.89
N SER A 130 -40.74 6.50 -7.19
CA SER A 130 -41.20 7.89 -7.24
C SER A 130 -40.11 8.87 -6.79
N LEU A 131 -39.29 8.47 -5.81
CA LEU A 131 -38.17 9.25 -5.30
C LEU A 131 -36.98 9.31 -6.29
N LEU A 132 -36.60 8.18 -6.89
CA LEU A 132 -35.59 8.11 -7.95
C LEU A 132 -36.00 8.95 -9.17
N HIS A 133 -37.26 8.84 -9.57
CA HIS A 133 -37.83 9.62 -10.66
C HIS A 133 -37.85 11.13 -10.34
N ARG A 134 -38.21 11.55 -9.11
CA ARG A 134 -38.09 12.95 -8.68
C ARG A 134 -36.64 13.46 -8.75
N LEU A 135 -35.66 12.63 -8.38
CA LEU A 135 -34.25 12.97 -8.51
C LEU A 135 -33.79 13.06 -9.98
N ALA A 136 -34.40 12.29 -10.90
CA ALA A 136 -34.18 12.43 -12.34
C ALA A 136 -34.70 13.76 -12.90
N LEU A 137 -35.88 14.21 -12.45
CA LEU A 137 -36.43 15.53 -12.76
C LEU A 137 -35.52 16.65 -12.21
N GLU A 138 -35.08 16.54 -10.95
CA GLU A 138 -34.21 17.53 -10.30
C GLU A 138 -32.80 17.60 -10.93
N ALA A 139 -32.32 16.49 -11.51
CA ALA A 139 -31.08 16.44 -12.29
C ALA A 139 -31.23 16.85 -13.77
N GLN A 140 -32.42 17.32 -14.20
CA GLN A 140 -32.73 17.71 -15.59
C GLN A 140 -32.50 16.59 -16.61
N LEU A 141 -32.81 15.35 -16.25
CA LEU A 141 -32.60 14.18 -17.10
C LEU A 141 -33.84 13.77 -17.91
N THR A 142 -35.03 14.18 -17.47
CA THR A 142 -36.34 13.96 -18.12
C THR A 142 -37.34 15.06 -17.73
N ASP A 143 -38.32 15.36 -18.59
CA ASP A 143 -39.42 16.31 -18.30
C ASP A 143 -40.76 15.65 -17.92
N LEU A 144 -40.90 14.34 -18.13
CA LEU A 144 -42.15 13.61 -17.92
C LEU A 144 -42.40 13.36 -16.43
N ARG A 145 -43.56 13.81 -15.92
CA ARG A 145 -44.00 13.53 -14.54
C ARG A 145 -44.91 12.31 -14.49
N ILE A 146 -44.44 11.21 -13.93
CA ILE A 146 -45.29 10.05 -13.63
C ILE A 146 -46.24 10.40 -12.47
N THR A 147 -47.52 10.61 -12.76
CA THR A 147 -48.59 10.70 -11.76
C THR A 147 -49.21 9.32 -11.51
N PRO A 148 -49.42 8.90 -10.25
CA PRO A 148 -49.91 7.55 -9.94
C PRO A 148 -51.45 7.45 -10.06
N ASP A 149 -51.96 7.30 -11.28
CA ASP A 149 -53.17 6.50 -11.57
C ASP A 149 -53.46 6.39 -13.09
N SER A 150 -53.35 5.17 -13.64
CA SER A 150 -54.04 4.69 -14.85
C SER A 150 -53.75 3.18 -15.06
N PRO A 151 -54.77 2.31 -15.21
CA PRO A 151 -54.59 0.88 -15.52
C PRO A 151 -54.38 0.62 -17.03
N PRO A 152 -53.92 -0.59 -17.44
CA PRO A 152 -53.42 -0.85 -18.78
C PRO A 152 -54.45 -1.29 -19.84
N ASP A 153 -54.06 -1.07 -21.10
CA ASP A 153 -54.41 -1.74 -22.37
C ASP A 153 -55.88 -1.84 -22.86
N SER A 154 -56.18 -1.08 -23.92
CA SER A 154 -56.66 -1.62 -25.21
C SER A 154 -56.67 -0.55 -26.34
N PRO A 155 -56.61 -0.90 -27.64
CA PRO A 155 -56.09 0.02 -28.69
C PRO A 155 -57.09 0.56 -29.73
N ALA A 156 -56.67 1.67 -30.37
CA ALA A 156 -57.01 2.19 -31.71
C ALA A 156 -58.46 2.60 -32.06
N ASP A 157 -58.63 3.85 -32.56
CA ASP A 157 -58.94 4.10 -33.99
C ASP A 157 -58.71 5.59 -34.44
N SER A 158 -58.65 5.78 -35.75
CA SER A 158 -58.82 6.94 -36.65
C SER A 158 -58.87 8.42 -36.18
N SER A 159 -58.07 9.23 -36.91
CA SER A 159 -58.07 10.71 -37.02
C SER A 159 -59.24 11.27 -37.89
N PRO A 160 -59.31 12.60 -38.20
CA PRO A 160 -59.36 13.80 -37.34
C PRO A 160 -60.45 14.84 -37.76
N ARG A 161 -60.77 15.88 -36.95
CA ARG A 161 -61.39 17.12 -37.50
C ARG A 161 -61.35 18.42 -36.65
N ARG A 162 -60.77 19.46 -37.25
CA ARG A 162 -61.16 20.90 -37.30
C ARG A 162 -61.66 21.68 -36.05
N SER A 163 -60.75 22.55 -35.56
CA SER A 163 -60.85 24.04 -35.50
C SER A 163 -62.02 24.77 -34.81
N ILE A 164 -61.66 25.70 -33.90
CA ILE A 164 -62.06 27.13 -33.75
C ILE A 164 -61.34 27.63 -32.48
N ALA A 165 -60.23 28.37 -32.53
CA ALA A 165 -60.03 29.78 -32.90
C ALA A 165 -60.47 30.81 -31.83
N SER A 166 -59.51 31.61 -31.30
CA SER A 166 -59.52 33.09 -31.26
C SER A 166 -58.57 33.70 -30.20
N SER A 167 -57.84 34.76 -30.59
CA SER A 167 -57.46 35.99 -29.83
C SER A 167 -57.07 35.93 -28.32
N SER A 168 -56.03 36.60 -27.82
CA SER A 168 -55.58 37.97 -28.17
C SER A 168 -54.10 38.27 -27.84
N LEU A 169 -53.50 39.12 -28.68
CA LEU A 169 -52.35 40.02 -28.42
C LEU A 169 -52.88 41.47 -28.23
N PRO A 170 -52.07 42.54 -28.04
CA PRO A 170 -50.67 42.72 -27.59
C PRO A 170 -50.68 43.68 -26.35
N PRO A 171 -49.94 44.82 -26.19
CA PRO A 171 -48.63 45.32 -26.68
C PRO A 171 -47.72 45.85 -25.51
N THR A 172 -46.63 46.65 -25.63
CA THR A 172 -45.92 47.34 -26.74
C THR A 172 -44.45 47.64 -26.34
N GLU A 173 -43.58 47.87 -27.34
CA GLU A 173 -42.34 48.70 -27.27
C GLU A 173 -41.16 48.26 -26.34
N ARG A 174 -39.89 48.59 -26.65
CA ARG A 174 -39.38 49.61 -27.59
C ARG A 174 -38.07 49.26 -28.31
N SER A 175 -38.04 49.65 -29.59
CA SER A 175 -36.95 50.08 -30.49
C SER A 175 -35.68 50.67 -29.84
N ASN A 176 -34.50 50.79 -30.47
CA ASN A 176 -33.95 50.49 -31.82
C ASN A 176 -32.39 50.52 -31.71
N SER A 177 -31.50 50.23 -32.69
CA SER A 177 -31.49 49.71 -34.08
C SER A 177 -30.05 49.17 -34.34
N ASP A 178 -29.29 49.20 -35.46
CA ASP A 178 -29.31 49.63 -36.89
C ASP A 178 -28.06 48.97 -37.57
N ALA A 179 -27.76 48.91 -38.88
CA ALA A 179 -28.42 49.27 -40.15
C ALA A 179 -27.73 48.50 -41.33
N SER A 180 -28.33 48.55 -42.53
CA SER A 180 -27.78 48.14 -43.87
C SER A 180 -27.82 46.64 -44.22
N ASN A 181 -28.49 46.12 -45.27
CA ASN A 181 -28.69 46.49 -46.71
C ASN A 181 -27.64 45.89 -47.68
N VAL A 182 -28.00 45.30 -48.84
CA VAL A 182 -29.30 44.76 -49.34
C VAL A 182 -29.07 43.78 -50.53
N PRO A 183 -29.97 42.80 -50.82
CA PRO A 183 -29.78 41.81 -51.90
C PRO A 183 -30.83 41.84 -53.06
N PRO A 184 -30.49 41.23 -54.21
CA PRO A 184 -31.40 40.36 -54.98
C PRO A 184 -30.78 38.94 -55.20
N ASN A 185 -31.41 37.87 -55.69
CA ASN A 185 -32.61 37.59 -56.53
C ASN A 185 -32.41 37.79 -58.05
N PRO A 186 -33.17 37.10 -58.95
CA PRO A 186 -34.33 36.19 -58.77
C PRO A 186 -33.98 34.68 -58.98
N ASP A 187 -34.80 33.64 -58.73
CA ASP A 187 -36.26 33.38 -58.55
C ASP A 187 -36.97 32.73 -59.78
N SER A 188 -37.81 31.71 -59.51
CA SER A 188 -38.89 31.12 -60.35
C SER A 188 -38.52 30.18 -61.54
N SER A 189 -39.31 29.17 -61.94
CA SER A 189 -40.58 28.59 -61.42
C SER A 189 -40.95 27.22 -62.07
N ASN A 190 -42.05 26.60 -61.60
CA ASN A 190 -42.93 25.58 -62.23
C ASN A 190 -42.70 24.05 -62.04
N ASP A 191 -43.79 23.40 -61.61
CA ASP A 191 -44.18 21.97 -61.73
C ASP A 191 -44.89 21.78 -63.10
N PRO A 192 -44.89 20.60 -63.79
CA PRO A 192 -45.67 19.43 -63.36
C PRO A 192 -45.00 18.04 -63.57
N SER A 193 -45.55 17.03 -62.88
CA SER A 193 -45.31 15.57 -63.06
C SER A 193 -46.20 14.95 -64.16
N PRO A 194 -46.22 13.61 -64.45
CA PRO A 194 -45.25 12.49 -64.30
C PRO A 194 -44.98 11.85 -65.71
N PRO A 195 -44.75 10.51 -65.95
CA PRO A 195 -44.25 9.39 -65.15
C PRO A 195 -43.03 8.66 -65.80
N HIS A 196 -42.52 7.57 -65.20
CA HIS A 196 -42.43 6.23 -65.85
C HIS A 196 -41.83 5.15 -64.93
N SER A 197 -42.32 3.91 -65.09
CA SER A 197 -42.15 2.75 -64.19
C SER A 197 -40.85 1.96 -64.36
N SER A 198 -40.35 1.30 -63.29
CA SER A 198 -40.03 -0.15 -63.32
C SER A 198 -39.73 -0.79 -61.95
N SER A 199 -40.51 -1.82 -61.62
CA SER A 199 -40.21 -3.01 -60.79
C SER A 199 -39.24 -2.94 -59.59
N SER A 200 -39.81 -3.15 -58.38
CA SER A 200 -39.12 -3.78 -57.23
C SER A 200 -39.16 -5.31 -57.34
N PRO A 201 -38.32 -6.02 -56.55
CA PRO A 201 -38.75 -7.21 -55.80
C PRO A 201 -38.92 -6.91 -54.30
N PRO A 202 -39.68 -7.72 -53.54
CA PRO A 202 -40.01 -7.42 -52.13
C PRO A 202 -39.04 -8.03 -51.11
N THR A 203 -39.00 -7.45 -49.91
CA THR A 203 -38.50 -8.07 -48.67
C THR A 203 -39.45 -7.77 -47.52
N ASP A 204 -39.75 -8.79 -46.69
CA ASP A 204 -40.82 -8.72 -45.67
C ASP A 204 -40.51 -7.82 -44.46
N PRO A 205 -41.54 -7.23 -43.82
CA PRO A 205 -41.38 -6.35 -42.66
C PRO A 205 -41.47 -7.11 -41.32
N SER A 206 -40.37 -7.72 -40.86
CA SER A 206 -40.35 -8.36 -39.53
C SER A 206 -38.96 -8.54 -38.90
N ASN A 207 -38.34 -7.44 -38.43
CA ASN A 207 -37.33 -7.53 -37.37
C ASN A 207 -37.23 -6.23 -36.54
N PRO A 208 -37.60 -6.22 -35.25
CA PRO A 208 -37.29 -5.10 -34.37
C PRO A 208 -35.81 -5.15 -33.99
N SER A 209 -35.02 -4.18 -34.47
CA SER A 209 -33.58 -4.11 -34.16
C SER A 209 -33.37 -3.86 -32.66
N SER A 210 -32.87 -4.88 -31.96
CA SER A 210 -32.68 -4.90 -30.50
C SER A 210 -31.47 -4.09 -30.06
N HIS A 211 -31.47 -2.79 -30.34
CA HIS A 211 -30.62 -1.84 -29.62
C HIS A 211 -31.18 -1.69 -28.19
N PRO A 212 -30.36 -1.78 -27.13
CA PRO A 212 -30.81 -1.43 -25.80
C PRO A 212 -31.26 0.04 -25.78
N PRO A 213 -32.30 0.41 -25.00
CA PRO A 213 -32.69 1.80 -24.87
C PRO A 213 -31.52 2.63 -24.31
N PRO A 214 -31.37 3.91 -24.69
CA PRO A 214 -30.35 4.76 -24.12
C PRO A 214 -30.53 4.86 -22.59
N THR A 215 -29.44 4.66 -21.86
CA THR A 215 -29.44 4.59 -20.38
C THR A 215 -28.54 5.67 -19.79
N ARG A 216 -29.04 6.42 -18.81
CA ARG A 216 -28.28 7.47 -18.10
C ARG A 216 -28.04 7.07 -16.65
N VAL A 217 -26.91 7.53 -16.09
CA VAL A 217 -26.53 7.27 -14.71
C VAL A 217 -26.99 8.41 -13.80
N ILE A 218 -27.72 8.09 -12.73
CA ILE A 218 -28.09 9.04 -11.67
C ILE A 218 -27.25 8.77 -10.42
N ALA A 219 -26.65 9.82 -9.86
CA ALA A 219 -25.98 9.78 -8.57
C ALA A 219 -26.93 10.24 -7.45
N ILE A 220 -27.13 9.41 -6.43
CA ILE A 220 -27.85 9.79 -5.21
C ILE A 220 -26.84 10.35 -4.19
N PRO A 221 -26.96 11.63 -3.77
CA PRO A 221 -26.12 12.20 -2.73
C PRO A 221 -26.56 11.73 -1.34
N LEU A 222 -25.91 10.68 -0.84
CA LEU A 222 -26.08 10.22 0.55
C LEU A 222 -25.30 11.13 1.51
N THR A 223 -26.01 12.00 2.22
CA THR A 223 -25.42 13.07 3.04
C THR A 223 -24.66 12.51 4.25
N SER A 224 -25.23 11.53 4.94
CA SER A 224 -24.57 10.87 6.08
C SER A 224 -23.37 10.02 5.65
N ASP A 225 -23.31 9.64 4.38
CA ASP A 225 -22.24 8.81 3.84
C ASP A 225 -21.03 9.67 3.47
N GLY A 226 -21.30 10.81 2.82
CA GLY A 226 -20.34 11.91 2.69
C GLY A 226 -19.77 12.35 4.05
N GLU A 227 -20.60 12.52 5.09
CA GLU A 227 -20.13 12.76 6.46
C GLU A 227 -19.18 11.66 6.97
N PHE A 228 -19.51 10.38 6.73
CA PHE A 228 -18.74 9.24 7.23
C PHE A 228 -17.37 9.13 6.55
N PHE A 229 -17.31 9.20 5.22
CA PHE A 229 -16.05 9.09 4.48
C PHE A 229 -15.17 10.33 4.61
N THR A 230 -15.75 11.54 4.60
CA THR A 230 -15.00 12.78 4.89
C THR A 230 -14.33 12.70 6.26
N ARG A 231 -15.08 12.26 7.29
CA ARG A 231 -14.54 12.09 8.65
C ARG A 231 -13.44 11.03 8.70
N LEU A 232 -13.69 9.84 8.14
CA LEU A 232 -12.71 8.76 8.12
C LEU A 232 -11.42 9.19 7.41
N GLN A 233 -11.54 9.94 6.31
CA GLN A 233 -10.41 10.50 5.58
C GLN A 233 -9.62 11.53 6.41
N THR A 234 -10.29 12.46 7.09
CA THR A 234 -9.62 13.42 7.99
C THR A 234 -8.83 12.70 9.09
N GLU A 235 -9.40 11.64 9.68
CA GLU A 235 -8.74 10.83 10.72
C GLU A 235 -7.57 10.00 10.15
N LEU A 236 -7.67 9.49 8.92
CA LEU A 236 -6.56 8.83 8.23
C LEU A 236 -5.41 9.80 7.87
N PHE A 237 -5.70 11.03 7.45
CA PHE A 237 -4.67 12.05 7.23
C PHE A 237 -4.00 12.50 8.54
N ALA A 238 -4.75 12.60 9.65
CA ALA A 238 -4.18 12.88 10.96
C ALA A 238 -3.20 11.78 11.42
N LEU A 239 -3.53 10.51 11.18
CA LEU A 239 -2.61 9.38 11.39
C LEU A 239 -1.36 9.46 10.51
N HIS A 240 -1.49 9.85 9.24
CA HIS A 240 -0.36 10.00 8.32
C HIS A 240 0.61 11.09 8.77
N SER A 241 0.09 12.28 9.09
CA SER A 241 0.89 13.41 9.57
C SER A 241 1.61 13.12 10.89
N LEU A 242 0.95 12.39 11.80
CA LEU A 242 1.58 11.89 13.03
C LEU A 242 2.71 10.88 12.71
N GLN A 243 2.48 9.96 11.77
CA GLN A 243 3.49 8.99 11.34
C GLN A 243 4.71 9.67 10.70
N GLU A 244 4.52 10.67 9.85
CA GLU A 244 5.62 11.44 9.26
C GLU A 244 6.42 12.20 10.33
N THR A 245 5.72 12.83 11.28
CA THR A 245 6.33 13.57 12.40
C THR A 245 7.17 12.66 13.30
N GLU A 246 6.62 11.51 13.70
CA GLU A 246 7.35 10.52 14.52
C GLU A 246 8.48 9.84 13.74
N GLN A 247 8.32 9.60 12.43
CA GLN A 247 9.39 9.09 11.57
C GLN A 247 10.56 10.08 11.48
N ALA A 248 10.28 11.36 11.25
CA ALA A 248 11.30 12.42 11.20
C ALA A 248 12.01 12.58 12.56
N ARG A 249 11.26 12.55 13.67
CA ARG A 249 11.80 12.60 15.03
C ARG A 249 12.74 11.43 15.29
N LEU A 250 12.29 10.19 15.07
CA LEU A 250 13.09 8.98 15.28
C LEU A 250 14.29 8.92 14.33
N SER A 251 14.14 9.33 13.06
CA SER A 251 15.23 9.40 12.09
C SER A 251 16.34 10.36 12.54
N THR A 252 15.96 11.51 13.12
CA THR A 252 16.89 12.47 13.72
C THR A 252 17.61 11.87 14.94
N THR A 253 16.87 11.18 15.82
CA THR A 253 17.46 10.46 16.96
C THR A 253 18.43 9.36 16.53
N ILE A 254 18.07 8.55 15.53
CA ILE A 254 18.93 7.48 14.97
C ILE A 254 20.23 8.07 14.42
N THR A 255 20.15 9.18 13.68
CA THR A 255 21.34 9.87 13.14
C THR A 255 22.25 10.36 14.27
N SER A 256 21.66 11.04 15.28
CA SER A 256 22.39 11.55 16.46
C SER A 256 23.09 10.43 17.23
N ILE A 257 22.35 9.37 17.60
CA ILE A 257 22.89 8.20 18.32
C ILE A 257 23.94 7.47 17.47
N GLY A 258 23.77 7.38 16.15
CA GLY A 258 24.78 6.84 15.23
C GLY A 258 26.12 7.61 15.27
N THR A 259 26.07 8.95 15.28
CA THR A 259 27.30 9.76 15.44
C THR A 259 27.91 9.65 16.83
N LEU A 260 27.09 9.54 17.88
CA LEU A 260 27.53 9.35 19.25
C LEU A 260 28.26 8.01 19.41
N ILE A 261 27.67 6.92 18.90
CA ILE A 261 28.25 5.57 18.90
C ILE A 261 29.58 5.57 18.14
N SER A 262 29.61 6.13 16.92
CA SER A 262 30.83 6.27 16.10
C SER A 262 31.98 6.97 16.85
N ARG A 263 31.67 7.92 17.73
CA ARG A 263 32.66 8.68 18.52
C ARG A 263 33.10 7.94 19.79
N VAL A 264 32.20 7.21 20.46
CA VAL A 264 32.57 6.50 21.70
C VAL A 264 33.32 5.20 21.44
N THR A 265 33.03 4.50 20.34
CA THR A 265 33.69 3.22 19.99
C THR A 265 34.99 3.38 19.22
N ASP A 266 35.39 4.60 18.82
CA ASP A 266 36.62 4.84 18.06
C ASP A 266 37.90 4.48 18.85
N PRO A 267 38.65 3.44 18.46
CA PRO A 267 39.89 3.01 19.13
C PRO A 267 41.08 3.98 18.92
N ARG A 268 40.90 5.13 18.27
CA ARG A 268 41.81 6.29 18.40
C ARG A 268 41.73 6.93 19.78
N THR A 269 40.59 6.86 20.46
CA THR A 269 40.31 7.59 21.70
C THR A 269 40.70 6.85 22.99
N GLY A 270 41.51 5.78 22.89
CA GLY A 270 42.15 5.11 24.02
C GLY A 270 41.48 3.82 24.51
N LYS A 271 42.06 3.18 25.53
CA LYS A 271 41.66 1.83 26.01
C LYS A 271 40.20 1.75 26.48
N ALA A 272 39.64 2.83 27.05
CA ALA A 272 38.23 2.90 27.43
C ALA A 272 37.29 2.75 26.22
N ALA A 273 37.65 3.35 25.07
CA ALA A 273 36.89 3.22 23.83
C ALA A 273 36.96 1.81 23.25
N GLN A 274 38.11 1.16 23.37
CA GLN A 274 38.33 -0.21 22.91
C GLN A 274 37.53 -1.24 23.73
N HIS A 275 37.44 -1.04 25.04
CA HIS A 275 36.55 -1.81 25.93
C HIS A 275 35.07 -1.62 25.53
N ASP A 276 34.63 -0.37 25.39
CA ASP A 276 33.23 -0.08 25.04
C ASP A 276 32.88 -0.55 23.61
N LEU A 277 33.83 -0.51 22.66
CA LEU A 277 33.70 -1.08 21.31
C LEU A 277 33.39 -2.58 21.34
N VAL A 278 34.12 -3.36 22.17
CA VAL A 278 33.87 -4.81 22.32
C VAL A 278 32.47 -5.06 22.91
N ARG A 279 32.06 -4.27 23.91
CA ARG A 279 30.70 -4.37 24.47
C ARG A 279 29.61 -3.96 23.46
N TRP A 280 29.86 -2.96 22.63
CA TRP A 280 28.94 -2.56 21.56
C TRP A 280 28.82 -3.61 20.45
N ARG A 281 29.91 -4.29 20.07
CA ARG A 281 29.85 -5.49 19.20
C ARG A 281 28.89 -6.52 19.82
N ARG A 282 29.14 -6.89 21.07
CA ARG A 282 28.36 -7.90 21.79
C ARG A 282 26.86 -7.59 21.88
N ILE A 283 26.50 -6.33 22.15
CA ILE A 283 25.09 -5.91 22.18
C ILE A 283 24.45 -5.95 20.78
N PHE A 284 25.20 -5.66 19.72
CA PHE A 284 24.69 -5.73 18.35
C PHE A 284 24.58 -7.17 17.82
N GLU A 285 25.46 -8.09 18.19
CA GLU A 285 25.26 -9.54 17.99
C GLU A 285 23.89 -9.97 18.57
N ILE A 286 23.67 -9.69 19.86
CA ILE A 286 22.43 -10.05 20.57
C ILE A 286 21.20 -9.38 19.94
N TYR A 287 21.32 -8.13 19.47
CA TYR A 287 20.23 -7.41 18.79
C TYR A 287 19.87 -8.04 17.44
N LEU A 288 20.87 -8.33 16.60
CA LEU A 288 20.69 -8.94 15.28
C LEU A 288 20.07 -10.34 15.41
N ASP A 289 20.52 -11.14 16.37
CA ASP A 289 19.96 -12.47 16.63
C ASP A 289 18.56 -12.44 17.24
N SER A 290 18.24 -11.41 18.04
CA SER A 290 16.90 -11.24 18.61
C SER A 290 15.82 -10.95 17.55
N ARG A 291 16.20 -10.52 16.33
CA ARG A 291 15.33 -10.40 15.14
C ARG A 291 14.02 -9.63 15.42
N VAL A 292 14.13 -8.54 16.17
CA VAL A 292 13.01 -7.84 16.85
C VAL A 292 11.83 -7.51 15.92
N PHE A 293 12.08 -6.81 14.80
CA PHE A 293 11.01 -6.36 13.90
C PHE A 293 10.79 -7.24 12.67
N PHE A 294 11.68 -8.20 12.38
CA PHE A 294 11.64 -9.01 11.16
C PHE A 294 12.06 -10.45 11.41
N SER A 295 11.15 -11.39 11.21
CA SER A 295 11.46 -12.82 11.25
C SER A 295 12.14 -13.26 9.96
N ALA A 296 13.29 -13.92 10.13
CA ALA A 296 14.03 -14.59 9.06
C ALA A 296 13.74 -16.10 8.97
N THR A 297 12.76 -16.61 9.74
CA THR A 297 12.40 -18.04 9.71
C THR A 297 11.62 -18.37 8.44
N GLU A 298 11.91 -19.50 7.81
CA GLU A 298 11.32 -19.90 6.50
C GLU A 298 9.77 -19.90 6.54
N ARG A 299 9.19 -20.38 7.64
CA ARG A 299 7.74 -20.49 7.84
C ARG A 299 7.04 -19.17 8.15
N ALA A 300 7.78 -18.11 8.50
CA ALA A 300 7.23 -16.82 8.90
C ALA A 300 8.14 -15.66 8.46
N ARG A 301 8.62 -15.69 7.21
CA ARG A 301 9.48 -14.65 6.65
C ARG A 301 8.69 -13.37 6.42
N GLY A 302 8.99 -12.31 7.19
CA GLY A 302 8.25 -11.05 7.07
C GLY A 302 8.47 -10.10 8.26
N PRO A 303 7.73 -8.97 8.30
CA PRO A 303 7.64 -8.15 9.51
C PRO A 303 6.99 -8.96 10.65
N ASN A 304 7.48 -8.77 11.86
CA ASN A 304 6.83 -9.27 13.06
C ASN A 304 5.65 -8.36 13.43
N ASP A 305 4.57 -8.96 13.95
CA ASP A 305 3.52 -8.20 14.62
C ASP A 305 4.00 -7.63 15.97
N ALA A 306 3.24 -6.68 16.53
CA ALA A 306 3.63 -5.93 17.71
C ALA A 306 3.59 -6.74 19.03
N HIS A 307 3.06 -7.97 19.00
CA HIS A 307 3.19 -8.94 20.08
C HIS A 307 4.55 -9.63 19.98
N LYS A 308 4.84 -10.30 18.86
CA LYS A 308 6.12 -11.00 18.60
C LYS A 308 7.31 -10.06 18.72
N ALA A 309 7.20 -8.83 18.20
CA ALA A 309 8.23 -7.82 18.35
C ALA A 309 8.44 -7.38 19.80
N GLY A 310 7.37 -7.35 20.62
CA GLY A 310 7.47 -7.11 22.06
C GLY A 310 8.14 -8.23 22.83
N GLU A 311 7.81 -9.48 22.51
CA GLU A 311 8.46 -10.67 23.10
C GLU A 311 9.95 -10.75 22.72
N ALA A 312 10.27 -10.46 21.46
CA ALA A 312 11.65 -10.39 20.97
C ALA A 312 12.44 -9.24 21.62
N TRP A 313 11.83 -8.07 21.80
CA TRP A 313 12.44 -6.94 22.51
C TRP A 313 12.68 -7.24 24.00
N SER A 314 11.72 -7.88 24.66
CA SER A 314 11.87 -8.33 26.05
C SER A 314 13.00 -9.36 26.18
N ARG A 315 13.11 -10.31 25.25
CA ARG A 315 14.22 -11.28 25.18
C ARG A 315 15.57 -10.60 24.95
N PHE A 316 15.65 -9.62 24.06
CA PHE A 316 16.85 -8.80 23.85
C PHE A 316 17.30 -8.14 25.16
N GLY A 317 16.38 -7.46 25.86
CA GLY A 317 16.67 -6.83 27.16
C GLY A 317 17.16 -7.82 28.21
N ALA A 318 16.54 -8.99 28.31
CA ALA A 318 16.96 -10.05 29.23
C ALA A 318 18.37 -10.61 28.91
N LEU A 319 18.68 -10.81 27.62
CA LEU A 319 20.00 -11.28 27.18
C LEU A 319 21.10 -10.24 27.46
N VAL A 320 20.86 -8.96 27.19
CA VAL A 320 21.82 -7.89 27.49
C VAL A 320 22.01 -7.70 29.01
N ALA A 321 20.95 -7.90 29.81
CA ALA A 321 21.06 -7.89 31.27
C ALA A 321 21.87 -9.07 31.81
N ALA A 322 21.76 -10.25 31.19
CA ALA A 322 22.51 -11.46 31.58
C ALA A 322 23.99 -11.43 31.12
N ASP A 323 24.28 -10.85 29.95
CA ASP A 323 25.64 -10.61 29.45
C ASP A 323 26.39 -9.59 30.34
N GLY A 324 25.67 -8.59 30.85
CA GLY A 324 26.13 -7.70 31.91
C GLY A 324 27.22 -6.72 31.46
N GLY A 325 28.22 -6.48 32.32
CA GLY A 325 29.33 -5.56 32.08
C GLY A 325 29.07 -4.08 32.43
N VAL A 326 30.10 -3.25 32.35
CA VAL A 326 30.11 -1.83 32.78
C VAL A 326 30.69 -0.94 31.70
N TRP A 327 30.05 0.19 31.41
CA TRP A 327 30.55 1.18 30.44
C TRP A 327 31.75 1.96 31.01
N LYS A 328 32.75 2.27 30.17
CA LYS A 328 33.90 3.11 30.55
C LYS A 328 33.69 4.58 30.20
N LYS A 329 32.87 4.89 29.20
CA LYS A 329 32.41 6.24 28.86
C LYS A 329 30.94 6.42 29.24
N ARG A 330 30.61 7.53 29.91
CA ARG A 330 29.21 7.92 30.23
C ARG A 330 28.39 8.15 28.96
N GLU A 331 29.07 8.55 27.88
CA GLU A 331 28.51 8.72 26.54
C GLU A 331 28.09 7.40 25.90
N SER A 332 28.78 6.28 26.20
CA SER A 332 28.36 4.93 25.75
C SER A 332 27.06 4.49 26.45
N GLU A 333 26.94 4.79 27.74
CA GLU A 333 25.72 4.53 28.51
C GLU A 333 24.54 5.39 28.02
N ALA A 334 24.79 6.67 27.71
CA ALA A 334 23.80 7.55 27.10
C ALA A 334 23.38 7.08 25.68
N ALA A 335 24.33 6.61 24.88
CA ALA A 335 24.04 6.00 23.58
C ALA A 335 23.21 4.72 23.71
N MET A 336 23.44 3.89 24.74
CA MET A 336 22.64 2.70 25.01
C MET A 336 21.19 3.03 25.40
N ARG A 337 20.98 4.06 26.23
CA ARG A 337 19.63 4.59 26.50
C ARG A 337 18.94 5.07 25.22
N GLY A 338 19.60 5.89 24.41
CA GLY A 338 19.04 6.35 23.14
C GLY A 338 18.72 5.21 22.17
N PHE A 339 19.53 4.14 22.13
CA PHE A 339 19.24 2.95 21.35
C PHE A 339 18.01 2.19 21.85
N VAL A 340 17.82 2.07 23.17
CA VAL A 340 16.60 1.51 23.78
C VAL A 340 15.38 2.37 23.45
N GLU A 341 15.47 3.69 23.65
CA GLU A 341 14.40 4.67 23.37
C GLU A 341 13.95 4.65 21.90
N ILE A 342 14.88 4.50 20.96
CA ILE A 342 14.58 4.32 19.52
C ILE A 342 13.74 3.06 19.32
N ASN A 343 14.19 1.90 19.80
CA ASN A 343 13.53 0.61 19.59
C ASN A 343 12.16 0.54 20.27
N GLU A 344 12.03 1.08 21.49
CA GLU A 344 10.73 1.23 22.16
C GLU A 344 9.81 2.20 21.41
N GLY A 345 10.36 3.24 20.81
CA GLY A 345 9.63 4.14 19.89
C GLY A 345 9.06 3.39 18.68
N LEU A 346 9.88 2.58 18.00
CA LEU A 346 9.44 1.73 16.89
C LEU A 346 8.35 0.75 17.33
N LEU A 347 8.53 0.06 18.46
CA LEU A 347 7.55 -0.90 18.99
C LEU A 347 6.23 -0.22 19.38
N ARG A 348 6.29 0.96 20.01
CA ARG A 348 5.09 1.76 20.35
C ARG A 348 4.35 2.19 19.08
N HIS A 349 5.07 2.63 18.05
CA HIS A 349 4.45 3.01 16.78
C HIS A 349 3.79 1.82 16.07
N LEU A 350 4.47 0.67 16.03
CA LEU A 350 3.92 -0.58 15.47
C LEU A 350 2.61 -0.99 16.17
N ARG A 351 2.57 -0.95 17.51
CA ARG A 351 1.34 -1.20 18.30
C ARG A 351 0.23 -0.21 17.97
N PHE A 352 0.55 1.08 17.84
CA PHE A 352 -0.42 2.12 17.52
C PHE A 352 -1.01 1.93 16.12
N GLN A 353 -0.17 1.59 15.14
CA GLN A 353 -0.61 1.30 13.78
C GLN A 353 -1.52 0.08 13.72
N GLU A 354 -1.13 -1.07 14.28
CA GLU A 354 -1.96 -2.29 14.29
C GLU A 354 -3.33 -2.07 14.95
N LEU A 355 -3.36 -1.30 16.04
CA LEU A 355 -4.59 -0.96 16.76
C LEU A 355 -5.53 -0.10 15.90
N ASN A 356 -4.99 0.91 15.20
CA ASN A 356 -5.75 1.76 14.28
C ASN A 356 -6.17 1.01 13.01
N GLN A 357 -5.29 0.23 12.38
CA GLN A 357 -5.62 -0.66 11.25
C GLN A 357 -6.78 -1.60 11.62
N THR A 358 -6.72 -2.20 12.80
CA THR A 358 -7.77 -3.06 13.35
C THR A 358 -9.08 -2.30 13.56
N ALA A 359 -9.03 -1.03 13.98
CA ALA A 359 -10.21 -0.19 14.13
C ALA A 359 -10.85 0.17 12.78
N VAL A 360 -10.06 0.56 11.76
CA VAL A 360 -10.57 0.83 10.40
C VAL A 360 -11.16 -0.44 9.77
N GLY A 361 -10.44 -1.57 9.82
CA GLY A 361 -10.96 -2.85 9.34
C GLY A 361 -12.27 -3.28 10.04
N LYS A 362 -12.46 -2.92 11.32
CA LYS A 362 -13.70 -3.16 12.09
C LYS A 362 -14.75 -2.06 11.96
N ILE A 363 -14.47 -0.93 11.30
CA ILE A 363 -15.46 0.12 11.00
C ILE A 363 -15.99 -0.03 9.57
N LEU A 364 -15.12 -0.31 8.58
CA LEU A 364 -15.53 -0.63 7.21
C LEU A 364 -16.39 -1.90 7.16
N LYS A 365 -15.95 -3.01 7.77
CA LYS A 365 -16.79 -4.23 7.93
C LYS A 365 -18.07 -4.02 8.75
N LYS A 366 -18.24 -2.86 9.40
CA LYS A 366 -19.49 -2.48 10.11
C LYS A 366 -20.39 -1.61 9.26
N PHE A 367 -19.80 -0.79 8.39
CA PHE A 367 -20.48 -0.04 7.35
C PHE A 367 -21.15 -1.04 6.40
N ASP A 368 -20.37 -1.93 5.77
CA ASP A 368 -20.89 -2.89 4.79
C ASP A 368 -22.00 -3.79 5.36
N LYS A 369 -21.84 -4.29 6.60
CA LYS A 369 -22.87 -5.10 7.28
C LYS A 369 -24.14 -4.30 7.67
N ARG A 370 -24.19 -2.99 7.42
CA ARG A 370 -25.32 -2.10 7.73
C ARG A 370 -25.85 -1.32 6.53
N THR A 371 -25.13 -1.31 5.42
CA THR A 371 -25.49 -0.58 4.19
C THR A 371 -25.51 -1.48 2.96
N ALA A 372 -24.89 -2.66 2.98
CA ALA A 372 -24.65 -3.56 1.85
C ALA A 372 -23.80 -2.97 0.68
N LEU A 373 -23.33 -1.72 0.79
CA LEU A 373 -22.68 -0.96 -0.29
C LEU A 373 -21.26 -1.42 -0.70
N GLY A 374 -20.66 -2.39 0.01
CA GLY A 374 -19.36 -2.98 -0.38
C GLY A 374 -18.16 -2.01 -0.33
N ALA A 375 -18.20 -1.00 0.55
CA ALA A 375 -17.19 0.04 0.62
C ALA A 375 -15.80 -0.47 1.02
N SER A 376 -15.69 -1.57 1.78
CA SER A 376 -14.36 -2.14 2.09
C SER A 376 -13.62 -2.72 0.87
N SER A 377 -14.32 -2.95 -0.24
CA SER A 377 -13.75 -3.42 -1.52
C SER A 377 -13.54 -2.29 -2.54
N SER A 378 -14.33 -1.22 -2.51
CA SER A 378 -14.21 -0.09 -3.45
C SER A 378 -13.34 1.07 -2.95
N LEU A 379 -12.96 1.10 -1.67
CA LEU A 379 -12.14 2.17 -1.10
C LEU A 379 -10.73 2.21 -1.75
N PRO A 380 -10.24 3.37 -2.25
CA PRO A 380 -8.96 3.46 -2.92
C PRO A 380 -7.76 2.94 -2.09
N PRO A 381 -6.73 2.33 -2.72
CA PRO A 381 -5.55 1.80 -2.01
C PRO A 381 -4.81 2.83 -1.15
N LEU A 382 -4.88 4.12 -1.50
CA LEU A 382 -4.28 5.22 -0.74
C LEU A 382 -4.98 5.49 0.61
N ALA A 383 -6.16 4.91 0.85
CA ALA A 383 -6.84 4.89 2.14
C ALA A 383 -6.82 3.49 2.79
N SER A 384 -6.13 2.50 2.20
CA SER A 384 -6.05 1.13 2.72
C SER A 384 -5.06 1.04 3.89
N PRO A 385 -5.50 0.70 5.11
CA PRO A 385 -4.64 0.77 6.30
C PRO A 385 -3.38 -0.10 6.25
N ALA A 386 -3.39 -1.19 5.46
CA ALA A 386 -2.33 -2.20 5.44
C ALA A 386 -0.98 -1.66 4.94
N SER A 387 -0.98 -0.72 3.98
CA SER A 387 0.23 -0.21 3.34
C SER A 387 1.15 0.61 4.26
N PHE A 388 0.61 1.16 5.36
CA PHE A 388 1.29 2.19 6.15
C PHE A 388 2.22 1.68 7.26
N SER A 389 2.03 0.45 7.74
CA SER A 389 2.81 -0.07 8.88
C SER A 389 4.11 -0.77 8.48
N ALA A 390 4.04 -1.65 7.50
CA ALA A 390 5.21 -2.40 7.00
C ALA A 390 6.29 -1.48 6.40
N SER A 391 5.92 -0.31 5.88
CA SER A 391 6.84 0.70 5.34
C SER A 391 7.63 1.41 6.45
N PHE A 392 6.97 1.95 7.47
CA PHE A 392 7.60 2.65 8.60
C PHE A 392 8.61 1.77 9.35
N ALA A 393 8.17 0.58 9.79
CA ALA A 393 9.03 -0.32 10.57
C ALA A 393 10.25 -0.78 9.78
N LYS A 394 10.10 -1.01 8.47
CA LYS A 394 11.19 -1.37 7.54
C LYS A 394 12.15 -0.20 7.32
N ALA A 395 11.65 1.01 7.10
CA ALA A 395 12.46 2.20 6.87
C ALA A 395 13.34 2.53 8.08
N LEU A 396 12.75 2.61 9.27
CA LEU A 396 13.52 2.92 10.49
C LEU A 396 14.45 1.77 10.91
N SER A 397 14.05 0.49 10.75
CA SER A 397 14.96 -0.63 11.02
C SER A 397 16.16 -0.64 10.08
N ALA A 398 15.96 -0.34 8.78
CA ALA A 398 17.05 -0.19 7.83
C ALA A 398 17.95 1.02 8.17
N GLN A 399 17.39 2.10 8.69
CA GLN A 399 18.15 3.26 9.18
C GLN A 399 18.97 2.90 10.44
N VAL A 400 18.41 2.17 11.41
CA VAL A 400 19.15 1.66 12.58
C VAL A 400 20.32 0.77 12.13
N SER A 401 20.08 -0.18 11.23
CA SER A 401 21.14 -1.06 10.73
C SER A 401 22.27 -0.29 10.03
N SER A 402 21.93 0.68 9.17
CA SER A 402 22.91 1.43 8.36
C SER A 402 23.60 2.59 9.08
N GLN A 403 22.94 3.24 10.05
CA GLN A 403 23.46 4.43 10.72
C GLN A 403 23.96 4.18 12.15
N ILE A 404 23.49 3.12 12.82
CA ILE A 404 23.92 2.71 14.16
C ILE A 404 24.75 1.42 14.11
N VAL A 405 24.18 0.30 13.65
CA VAL A 405 24.85 -1.02 13.74
C VAL A 405 26.13 -1.06 12.91
N ALA A 406 26.06 -0.62 11.65
CA ALA A 406 27.20 -0.53 10.74
C ALA A 406 28.29 0.51 11.14
N ARG A 407 28.14 1.21 12.27
CA ARG A 407 29.21 2.05 12.85
C ARG A 407 30.18 1.26 13.72
N VAL A 408 29.77 0.07 14.14
CA VAL A 408 30.56 -0.85 14.96
C VAL A 408 30.87 -2.05 14.08
N PRO A 409 32.13 -2.20 13.60
CA PRO A 409 32.51 -3.31 12.73
C PRO A 409 32.29 -4.64 13.44
N GLN A 410 31.57 -5.58 12.83
CA GLN A 410 31.34 -6.92 13.38
C GLN A 410 32.47 -7.86 12.97
N LEU A 411 32.70 -8.94 13.73
CA LEU A 411 33.82 -9.85 13.44
C LEU A 411 33.61 -10.65 12.14
N ASP A 412 32.37 -11.05 11.88
CA ASP A 412 31.97 -11.90 10.75
C ASP A 412 32.32 -11.27 9.38
N ASP A 413 32.18 -9.95 9.26
CA ASP A 413 32.52 -9.16 8.05
C ASP A 413 34.00 -9.28 7.64
N TYR A 414 34.87 -9.77 8.54
CA TYR A 414 36.32 -9.85 8.35
C TYR A 414 36.91 -11.26 8.56
N LEU A 415 36.07 -12.30 8.57
CA LEU A 415 36.54 -13.69 8.60
C LEU A 415 37.12 -14.14 7.26
N CYS A 416 38.17 -14.95 7.29
CA CYS A 416 38.73 -15.59 6.10
C CYS A 416 37.87 -16.82 5.70
N PRO A 417 37.29 -16.87 4.49
CA PRO A 417 36.38 -17.96 4.07
C PRO A 417 36.97 -19.38 4.05
N VAL A 418 38.28 -19.52 4.18
CA VAL A 418 39.01 -20.80 4.18
C VAL A 418 39.28 -21.32 5.59
N CYS A 419 39.27 -20.46 6.61
CA CYS A 419 39.64 -20.85 7.99
C CYS A 419 38.81 -20.18 9.09
N PHE A 420 37.68 -19.56 8.75
CA PHE A 420 36.63 -19.04 9.64
C PHE A 420 37.14 -18.25 10.86
N THR A 421 38.24 -17.53 10.66
CA THR A 421 38.95 -16.72 11.65
C THR A 421 39.43 -15.44 10.97
N LEU A 422 39.71 -14.39 11.76
CA LEU A 422 40.08 -13.06 11.27
C LEU A 422 41.06 -13.11 10.08
N ALA A 423 40.80 -12.32 9.03
CA ALA A 423 41.59 -12.25 7.80
C ALA A 423 42.96 -11.55 7.99
N TYR A 424 43.79 -12.06 8.91
CA TYR A 424 45.08 -11.48 9.28
C TYR A 424 46.06 -11.37 8.10
N ARG A 425 46.63 -10.17 7.92
CA ARG A 425 47.33 -9.73 6.69
C ARG A 425 46.52 -10.12 5.44
N PRO A 426 45.38 -9.45 5.21
CA PRO A 426 44.44 -9.85 4.16
C PRO A 426 45.05 -9.66 2.77
N VAL A 427 45.02 -10.73 1.98
CA VAL A 427 45.34 -10.74 0.54
C VAL A 427 44.03 -10.57 -0.22
N ARG A 428 43.92 -9.50 -0.99
CA ARG A 428 42.80 -9.26 -1.91
C ARG A 428 43.21 -9.72 -3.31
N LEU A 429 42.59 -10.80 -3.80
CA LEU A 429 42.81 -11.32 -5.14
C LEU A 429 42.35 -10.32 -6.22
N ARG A 430 42.77 -10.54 -7.47
CA ARG A 430 42.33 -9.76 -8.63
C ARG A 430 40.79 -9.72 -8.76
N CYS A 431 40.11 -10.82 -8.40
CA CYS A 431 38.65 -10.92 -8.29
C CYS A 431 38.04 -10.29 -7.02
N LYS A 432 38.76 -9.41 -6.32
CA LYS A 432 38.38 -8.63 -5.13
C LYS A 432 38.03 -9.41 -3.84
N HIS A 433 37.87 -10.72 -3.90
CA HIS A 433 37.76 -11.61 -2.74
C HIS A 433 39.02 -11.58 -1.84
N ILE A 434 38.82 -11.76 -0.52
CA ILE A 434 39.83 -11.53 0.52
C ILE A 434 40.07 -12.81 1.33
N PHE A 435 41.33 -13.13 1.57
CA PHE A 435 41.78 -14.27 2.38
C PHE A 435 42.92 -13.86 3.32
N CYS A 436 43.17 -14.58 4.42
CA CYS A 436 44.37 -14.35 5.22
C CYS A 436 45.63 -14.85 4.50
N ILE A 437 46.78 -14.21 4.73
CA ILE A 437 48.04 -14.51 4.01
C ILE A 437 48.42 -16.00 4.03
N ARG A 438 48.23 -16.70 5.16
CA ARG A 438 48.57 -18.13 5.27
C ARG A 438 47.66 -19.00 4.40
N CYS A 439 46.37 -18.69 4.29
CA CYS A 439 45.45 -19.42 3.41
C CYS A 439 45.77 -19.19 1.92
N ALA A 440 46.14 -17.97 1.54
CA ALA A 440 46.57 -17.68 0.17
C ALA A 440 47.83 -18.50 -0.20
N ILE A 441 48.86 -18.49 0.66
CA ILE A 441 50.10 -19.26 0.45
C ILE A 441 49.84 -20.77 0.40
N ILE A 442 48.94 -21.30 1.24
CA ILE A 442 48.58 -22.73 1.20
C ILE A 442 47.93 -23.08 -0.14
N MET A 443 46.89 -22.34 -0.57
CA MET A 443 46.24 -22.60 -1.86
C MET A 443 47.21 -22.49 -3.05
N GLN A 444 48.19 -21.58 -2.98
CA GLN A 444 49.25 -21.48 -3.99
C GLN A 444 50.18 -22.70 -4.00
N ARG A 445 50.67 -23.13 -2.84
CA ARG A 445 51.50 -24.36 -2.69
C ARG A 445 50.76 -25.61 -3.17
N GLU A 446 49.44 -25.66 -3.01
CA GLU A 446 48.57 -26.75 -3.46
C GLU A 446 48.17 -26.64 -4.96
N GLY A 447 48.63 -25.63 -5.70
CA GLY A 447 48.27 -25.42 -7.11
C GLY A 447 46.81 -24.99 -7.36
N ARG A 448 46.08 -24.59 -6.31
CA ARG A 448 44.63 -24.30 -6.36
C ARG A 448 44.35 -22.88 -6.86
N ASP A 449 44.48 -22.66 -8.18
CA ASP A 449 44.33 -21.33 -8.79
C ASP A 449 42.92 -20.72 -8.71
N ARG A 450 41.88 -21.56 -8.61
CA ARG A 450 40.48 -21.11 -8.61
C ARG A 450 40.06 -20.58 -7.25
N CYS A 451 39.69 -19.30 -7.19
CA CYS A 451 39.19 -18.64 -5.98
C CYS A 451 37.99 -19.41 -5.37
N PRO A 452 38.00 -19.78 -4.07
CA PRO A 452 36.91 -20.52 -3.44
C PRO A 452 35.51 -19.90 -3.55
N LEU A 453 35.41 -18.56 -3.64
CA LEU A 453 34.12 -17.86 -3.67
C LEU A 453 33.51 -17.70 -5.07
N CYS A 454 34.32 -17.33 -6.08
CA CYS A 454 33.83 -17.08 -7.44
C CYS A 454 34.39 -18.01 -8.52
N ARG A 455 35.20 -19.01 -8.13
CA ARG A 455 35.88 -19.98 -9.01
C ARG A 455 36.86 -19.37 -10.04
N GLY A 456 37.04 -18.05 -10.05
CA GLY A 456 37.91 -17.34 -10.98
C GLY A 456 39.40 -17.63 -10.77
N HIS A 457 40.09 -17.86 -11.89
CA HIS A 457 41.54 -18.10 -12.00
C HIS A 457 42.33 -16.86 -11.58
N THR A 458 42.78 -16.84 -10.33
CA THR A 458 43.37 -15.64 -9.70
C THR A 458 44.33 -15.93 -8.55
N VAL A 459 44.33 -17.13 -7.95
CA VAL A 459 45.09 -17.42 -6.72
C VAL A 459 46.58 -17.56 -7.00
N LEU A 460 46.98 -18.19 -8.10
CA LEU A 460 48.40 -18.27 -8.49
C LEU A 460 48.95 -16.92 -9.00
N SER A 461 48.06 -16.00 -9.43
CA SER A 461 48.41 -14.65 -9.89
C SER A 461 48.55 -13.60 -8.77
N ALA A 462 48.56 -14.03 -7.51
CA ALA A 462 48.59 -13.17 -6.32
C ALA A 462 50.00 -13.10 -5.72
N ASP A 463 50.41 -11.88 -5.37
CA ASP A 463 51.77 -11.46 -5.05
C ASP A 463 51.81 -10.66 -3.73
N SER A 464 52.94 -10.00 -3.45
CA SER A 464 53.08 -9.07 -2.32
C SER A 464 52.09 -7.91 -2.37
N ASP A 465 51.73 -7.47 -3.57
CA ASP A 465 51.04 -6.21 -3.83
C ASP A 465 49.51 -6.41 -3.74
N CYS A 466 49.07 -7.67 -3.83
CA CYS A 466 47.74 -8.12 -3.43
C CYS A 466 47.48 -8.04 -1.91
N ILE A 467 48.47 -7.79 -1.05
CA ILE A 467 48.25 -7.60 0.39
C ILE A 467 47.65 -6.21 0.65
N ASP A 468 46.54 -6.12 1.40
CA ASP A 468 45.92 -4.83 1.76
C ASP A 468 46.55 -4.25 3.05
N PRO A 469 47.37 -3.19 2.98
CA PRO A 469 47.98 -2.58 4.16
C PRO A 469 46.97 -1.76 4.99
N ASN A 470 45.90 -1.26 4.37
CA ASN A 470 44.89 -0.42 5.04
C ASN A 470 43.94 -1.29 5.85
N LEU A 471 43.47 -2.40 5.28
CA LEU A 471 42.72 -3.41 6.03
C LEU A 471 43.61 -4.09 7.08
N THR A 472 44.91 -4.34 6.80
CA THR A 472 45.85 -4.81 7.85
C THR A 472 45.91 -3.85 9.06
N LYS A 473 46.01 -2.53 8.81
CA LYS A 473 46.03 -1.50 9.87
C LYS A 473 44.68 -1.41 10.60
N PHE A 474 43.57 -1.54 9.88
CA PHE A 474 42.21 -1.52 10.43
C PHE A 474 41.96 -2.72 11.35
N LEU A 475 42.21 -3.95 10.89
CA LEU A 475 41.97 -5.17 11.65
C LEU A 475 42.77 -5.18 12.96
N ARG A 476 44.07 -4.84 12.90
CA ARG A 476 44.93 -4.69 14.09
C ARG A 476 44.46 -3.62 15.09
N ARG A 477 43.53 -2.74 14.71
CA ARG A 477 43.02 -1.65 15.55
C ARG A 477 41.66 -1.94 16.18
N TYR A 478 40.72 -2.45 15.37
CA TYR A 478 39.34 -2.74 15.80
C TYR A 478 39.18 -4.16 16.37
N PHE A 479 40.05 -5.10 15.96
CA PHE A 479 40.09 -6.50 16.39
C PHE A 479 41.51 -6.85 16.91
N PRO A 480 41.96 -6.20 18.00
CA PRO A 480 43.35 -6.26 18.44
C PRO A 480 43.76 -7.66 18.93
N ASP A 481 42.87 -8.36 19.62
CA ASP A 481 43.17 -9.59 20.34
C ASP A 481 42.93 -10.81 19.45
N GLU A 482 41.89 -10.75 18.63
CA GLU A 482 41.62 -11.64 17.51
C GLU A 482 42.79 -11.61 16.50
N ALA A 483 43.39 -10.44 16.26
CA ALA A 483 44.58 -10.31 15.41
C ALA A 483 45.86 -10.86 16.08
N ARG A 484 46.01 -10.72 17.40
CA ARG A 484 47.13 -11.31 18.17
C ARG A 484 47.04 -12.83 18.23
N GLU A 485 45.85 -13.36 18.45
CA GLU A 485 45.59 -14.80 18.45
C GLU A 485 45.87 -15.41 17.07
N LYS A 486 45.31 -14.81 16.01
CA LYS A 486 45.58 -15.27 14.64
C LYS A 486 47.05 -15.13 14.25
N GLN A 487 47.76 -14.11 14.75
CA GLN A 487 49.22 -14.00 14.60
C GLN A 487 49.93 -15.20 15.24
N LYS A 488 49.70 -15.48 16.53
CA LYS A 488 50.30 -16.64 17.24
C LYS A 488 49.98 -17.97 16.56
N ALA A 489 48.75 -18.16 16.09
CA ALA A 489 48.33 -19.36 15.38
C ALA A 489 49.07 -19.52 14.04
N ASN A 490 49.27 -18.43 13.28
CA ASN A 490 50.05 -18.45 12.05
C ASN A 490 51.55 -18.71 12.32
N GLU A 491 52.09 -18.18 13.42
CA GLU A 491 53.49 -18.37 13.85
C GLU A 491 53.75 -19.82 14.29
N ARG A 492 52.90 -20.40 15.16
CA ARG A 492 52.99 -21.83 15.54
C ARG A 492 52.90 -22.72 14.31
N ALA A 493 51.95 -22.46 13.41
CA ALA A 493 51.79 -23.26 12.21
C ALA A 493 52.95 -23.09 11.20
N ALA A 494 53.61 -21.93 11.15
CA ALA A 494 54.83 -21.75 10.35
C ALA A 494 56.04 -22.48 10.96
N ALA A 495 56.15 -22.52 12.28
CA ALA A 495 57.16 -23.33 12.96
C ALA A 495 56.92 -24.84 12.71
N ILE A 496 55.66 -25.29 12.66
CA ILE A 496 55.31 -26.67 12.28
C ILE A 496 55.72 -26.95 10.82
N ASP A 497 55.44 -26.05 9.88
CA ASP A 497 55.88 -26.19 8.48
C ASP A 497 57.41 -26.34 8.33
N GLN A 498 58.19 -25.71 9.22
CA GLN A 498 59.65 -25.58 9.10
C GLN A 498 60.43 -26.63 9.92
N PHE A 499 59.93 -27.01 11.10
CA PHE A 499 60.63 -27.88 12.06
C PHE A 499 59.86 -29.17 12.41
N GLY A 500 58.62 -29.31 11.94
CA GLY A 500 57.74 -30.42 12.26
C GLY A 500 57.07 -30.30 13.65
N GLU A 501 55.91 -30.92 13.80
CA GLU A 501 55.07 -30.84 15.01
C GLU A 501 55.83 -31.21 16.29
N ARG A 502 56.67 -32.25 16.21
CA ARG A 502 57.48 -32.78 17.34
C ARG A 502 58.45 -31.75 17.94
N PHE A 503 58.89 -30.75 17.18
CA PHE A 503 59.80 -29.71 17.67
C PHE A 503 59.06 -28.54 18.33
N VAL A 504 57.80 -28.31 17.95
CA VAL A 504 57.02 -27.12 18.37
C VAL A 504 56.30 -27.35 19.70
N ASP A 505 55.85 -28.57 19.96
CA ASP A 505 55.15 -28.92 21.21
C ASP A 505 56.08 -29.48 22.30
N ALA A 506 57.38 -29.62 21.99
CA ALA A 506 58.40 -29.99 22.97
C ALA A 506 58.71 -28.82 23.92
N LYS A 507 58.35 -28.97 25.20
CA LYS A 507 58.89 -28.10 26.25
C LYS A 507 60.41 -28.29 26.29
N CYS A 508 61.18 -27.19 26.35
CA CYS A 508 62.63 -27.28 26.51
C CYS A 508 62.96 -27.99 27.83
N VAL A 509 63.79 -29.04 27.76
CA VAL A 509 64.21 -29.86 28.91
C VAL A 509 65.70 -29.66 29.24
N VAL A 510 66.32 -28.61 28.68
CA VAL A 510 67.72 -28.25 28.95
C VAL A 510 67.74 -27.18 30.04
N MET A 511 68.28 -27.56 31.21
CA MET A 511 68.80 -26.65 32.24
C MET A 511 70.33 -26.71 32.22
#